data_AF-A0A7C2MVE1-F1
#
_entry.id   AF-A0A7C2MVE1-F1
#
_cell.length_a   1.000
_cell.length_b   1.000
_cell.length_c   1.000
_cell.angle_alpha   90.00
_cell.angle_beta   90.00
_cell.angle_gamma   90.00
#
_symmetry.space_group_name_H-M   'P 1'
#
loop_
_entity.id
_entity.type
_entity.pdbx_description
1 polymer ?
#
loop_
_entity_poly.entity_id
_entity_poly.type
_entity_poly.pdbx_seq_one_letter_code
_entity_poly.pdbx_strand_id
1 'polypeptide(L)'
;DILLLDEPTNNLDINTIRWLENVLNARNSTMVIISHDRHFLNSVCTHMADLDYGELRVYPGNYDEYMTAATQARERILADNAKKKAQITELQSFVSRFSANASKASQATSRAKQIEKIQLTEVKLSSRQNPFIRFEQEKGLFRLALEAENLSKGYDGTPLFKGLNLMVEVGERIAIIGPNGIGKTTLLRTLVGELTPDKGTVKLSENVNLGYFAQDHADDFADDMSLFDWMTQWRRPQDDEQAVRATLGRLLFSQDEIKKSVKVVSGGEQGRLLFGKLMLQRPNVLVMDEPTNHLDMESIESLNLALENYPGTLIFVSHDREFVSSLATRIIELTPTGIVNYSGSYEDYLRSQGAV
;
A
#
# COMPACT_ATOMS: atom_id res chain seq x y z
N ASP A 1 22.65 -16.86 19.80
CA ASP A 1 21.77 -18.02 19.57
C ASP A 1 20.41 -17.64 18.98
N ILE A 2 19.71 -16.65 19.54
CA ILE A 2 18.41 -16.17 19.01
C ILE A 2 18.46 -14.65 18.81
N LEU A 3 17.90 -14.15 17.70
CA LEU A 3 17.72 -12.74 17.41
C LEU A 3 16.23 -12.44 17.21
N LEU A 4 15.73 -11.38 17.83
CA LEU A 4 14.36 -10.89 17.65
C LEU A 4 14.46 -9.50 17.01
N LEU A 5 13.85 -9.34 15.84
CA LEU A 5 13.85 -8.09 15.08
C LEU A 5 12.41 -7.68 14.83
N ASP A 6 12.07 -6.47 15.25
CA ASP A 6 10.76 -5.87 15.05
C ASP A 6 10.91 -4.72 14.05
N GLU A 7 10.33 -4.90 12.86
CA GLU A 7 10.38 -3.98 11.71
C GLU A 7 11.80 -3.43 11.41
N PRO A 8 12.81 -4.29 11.19
CA PRO A 8 14.20 -3.86 11.07
C PRO A 8 14.50 -3.08 9.78
N THR A 9 13.60 -3.10 8.80
CA THR A 9 13.71 -2.38 7.52
C THR A 9 13.15 -0.97 7.57
N ASN A 10 12.36 -0.63 8.59
CA ASN A 10 11.73 0.70 8.68
C ASN A 10 12.79 1.80 8.74
N ASN A 11 12.57 2.84 7.93
CA ASN A 11 13.47 4.00 7.81
C ASN A 11 14.90 3.66 7.35
N LEU A 12 15.13 2.49 6.75
CA LEU A 12 16.41 2.16 6.12
C LEU A 12 16.35 2.41 4.62
N ASP A 13 17.41 3.01 4.07
CA ASP A 13 17.51 3.14 2.62
C ASP A 13 17.77 1.78 1.95
N ILE A 14 17.45 1.71 0.66
CA ILE A 14 17.54 0.50 -0.17
C ILE A 14 18.91 -0.20 -0.08
N ASN A 15 20.01 0.56 0.01
CA ASN A 15 21.36 -0.01 0.11
C ASN A 15 21.62 -0.56 1.52
N THR A 16 21.15 0.13 2.55
CA THR A 16 21.24 -0.33 3.94
C THR A 16 20.40 -1.57 4.17
N ILE A 17 19.22 -1.68 3.56
CA ILE A 17 18.39 -2.92 3.56
C ILE A 17 19.19 -4.07 2.91
N ARG A 18 19.84 -3.84 1.76
CA ARG A 18 20.68 -4.85 1.09
C ARG A 18 21.83 -5.33 1.98
N TRP A 19 22.47 -4.41 2.69
CA TRP A 19 23.52 -4.75 3.63
C TRP A 19 22.98 -5.60 4.77
N LEU A 20 21.82 -5.22 5.35
CA LEU A 20 21.18 -5.94 6.43
C LEU A 20 20.81 -7.37 6.00
N GLU A 21 20.23 -7.55 4.81
CA GLU A 21 19.95 -8.86 4.21
C GLU A 21 21.20 -9.76 4.22
N ASN A 22 22.33 -9.24 3.73
CA ASN A 22 23.59 -9.99 3.68
C ASN A 22 24.12 -10.34 5.08
N VAL A 23 24.01 -9.41 6.03
CA VAL A 23 24.45 -9.63 7.42
C VAL A 23 23.61 -10.68 8.12
N LEU A 24 22.29 -10.67 7.92
CA LEU A 24 21.39 -11.66 8.50
C LEU A 24 21.58 -13.04 7.87
N ASN A 25 21.74 -13.11 6.55
CA ASN A 25 21.99 -14.37 5.84
C ASN A 25 23.35 -15.00 6.18
N ALA A 26 24.35 -14.20 6.54
CA ALA A 26 25.66 -14.71 6.97
C ALA A 26 25.66 -15.24 8.42
N ARG A 27 24.61 -14.96 9.21
CA ARG A 27 24.54 -15.37 10.61
C ARG A 27 23.97 -16.76 10.76
N ASN A 28 24.66 -17.60 11.55
CA ASN A 28 24.15 -18.90 11.95
C ASN A 28 23.44 -18.80 13.31
N SER A 29 22.22 -18.25 13.31
CA SER A 29 21.37 -18.09 14.49
C SER A 29 19.89 -18.19 14.13
N THR A 30 19.05 -18.61 15.07
CA THR A 30 17.60 -18.55 14.87
C THR A 30 17.14 -17.10 14.95
N MET A 31 16.35 -16.65 13.98
CA MET A 31 15.86 -15.28 13.90
C MET A 31 14.33 -15.29 13.85
N VAL A 32 13.71 -14.41 14.63
CA VAL A 32 12.28 -14.08 14.53
C VAL A 32 12.19 -12.64 14.07
N ILE A 33 11.59 -12.44 12.90
CA ILE A 33 11.57 -11.15 12.20
C ILE A 33 10.10 -10.79 11.97
N ILE A 34 9.72 -9.60 12.41
CA ILE A 34 8.46 -8.94 12.03
C ILE A 34 8.84 -7.90 10.97
N SER A 35 8.21 -7.94 9.81
CA SER A 35 8.44 -6.97 8.74
C SER A 35 7.24 -6.89 7.80
N HIS A 36 6.99 -5.69 7.28
CA HIS A 36 6.09 -5.45 6.15
C HIS A 36 6.82 -5.39 4.78
N ASP A 37 8.12 -5.69 4.73
CA ASP A 37 8.87 -5.72 3.46
C ASP A 37 8.89 -7.14 2.89
N ARG A 38 8.08 -7.37 1.84
CA ARG A 38 7.97 -8.67 1.16
C ARG A 38 9.30 -9.12 0.55
N HIS A 39 10.07 -8.21 -0.03
CA HIS A 39 11.35 -8.54 -0.64
C HIS A 39 12.37 -8.99 0.42
N PHE A 40 12.41 -8.28 1.54
CA PHE A 40 13.26 -8.61 2.68
C PHE A 40 12.88 -9.97 3.29
N LEU A 41 11.59 -10.20 3.54
CA LEU A 41 11.09 -11.48 4.05
C LEU A 41 11.44 -12.63 3.10
N ASN A 42 11.30 -12.42 1.79
CA ASN A 42 11.66 -13.43 0.79
C ASN A 42 13.15 -13.72 0.71
N SER A 43 13.99 -12.74 1.03
CA SER A 43 15.44 -12.84 0.93
C SER A 43 16.11 -13.43 2.18
N VAL A 44 15.48 -13.32 3.35
CA VAL A 44 16.08 -13.69 4.65
C VAL A 44 15.38 -14.86 5.32
N CYS A 45 14.05 -14.96 5.21
CA CYS A 45 13.28 -15.90 6.01
C CYS A 45 13.09 -17.25 5.31
N THR A 46 13.09 -18.32 6.10
CA THR A 46 12.90 -19.71 5.62
C THR A 46 11.54 -20.30 5.99
N HIS A 47 10.82 -19.63 6.90
CA HIS A 47 9.50 -20.01 7.39
C HIS A 47 8.70 -18.73 7.62
N MET A 48 7.40 -18.77 7.34
CA MET A 48 6.45 -17.70 7.60
C MET A 48 5.56 -18.05 8.78
N ALA A 49 5.47 -17.17 9.76
CA ALA A 49 4.54 -17.30 10.87
C ALA A 49 3.36 -16.35 10.65
N ASP A 50 2.21 -16.90 10.26
CA ASP A 50 0.96 -16.19 10.08
C ASP A 50 0.22 -16.05 11.40
N LEU A 51 -0.09 -14.82 11.81
CA LEU A 51 -0.91 -14.52 12.98
C LEU A 51 -2.28 -14.02 12.51
N ASP A 52 -3.31 -14.85 12.62
CA ASP A 52 -4.70 -14.50 12.27
C ASP A 52 -5.66 -15.03 13.35
N TYR A 53 -6.65 -14.23 13.77
CA TYR A 53 -7.57 -14.52 14.89
C TYR A 53 -6.92 -15.00 16.20
N GLY A 54 -5.71 -14.54 16.51
CA GLY A 54 -4.96 -14.97 17.70
C GLY A 54 -4.44 -16.42 17.62
N GLU A 55 -4.51 -17.05 16.45
CA GLU A 55 -3.82 -18.31 16.15
C GLU A 55 -2.54 -18.00 15.36
N LEU A 56 -1.41 -18.56 15.80
CA LEU A 56 -0.15 -18.51 15.07
C LEU A 56 0.03 -19.80 14.28
N ARG A 57 0.21 -19.71 12.96
CA ARG A 57 0.45 -20.85 12.07
C ARG A 57 1.76 -20.67 11.33
N VAL A 58 2.62 -21.67 11.38
CA VAL A 58 3.93 -21.62 10.72
C VAL A 58 3.90 -22.44 9.44
N TYR A 59 4.34 -21.82 8.35
CA TYR A 59 4.45 -22.42 7.03
C TYR A 59 5.93 -22.48 6.63
N PRO A 60 6.42 -23.62 6.10
CA PRO A 60 7.75 -23.67 5.50
C PRO A 60 7.77 -22.88 4.20
N GLY A 61 8.88 -22.22 3.93
CA GLY A 61 9.07 -21.40 2.73
C GLY A 61 9.05 -19.91 3.02
N ASN A 62 9.26 -19.15 1.95
CA ASN A 62 9.25 -17.70 2.00
C ASN A 62 7.82 -17.12 1.95
N TYR A 63 7.69 -15.78 1.90
CA TYR A 63 6.38 -15.12 1.89
C TYR A 63 5.54 -15.52 0.67
N ASP A 64 6.15 -15.58 -0.51
CA ASP A 64 5.47 -15.89 -1.78
C ASP A 64 4.95 -17.32 -1.83
N GLU A 65 5.78 -18.27 -1.38
CA GLU A 65 5.42 -19.68 -1.27
C GLU A 65 4.27 -19.87 -0.27
N TYR A 66 4.35 -19.20 0.88
CA TYR A 66 3.29 -19.18 1.86
C TYR A 66 1.98 -18.62 1.28
N MET A 67 2.01 -17.45 0.64
CA MET A 67 0.82 -16.84 0.04
C MET A 67 0.19 -17.70 -1.04
N THR A 68 1.02 -18.31 -1.89
CA THR A 68 0.55 -19.24 -2.93
C THR A 68 -0.14 -20.44 -2.30
N ALA A 69 0.48 -21.07 -1.30
CA ALA A 69 -0.07 -22.23 -0.61
C ALA A 69 -1.36 -21.90 0.14
N ALA A 70 -1.41 -20.76 0.85
CA ALA A 70 -2.57 -20.29 1.58
C ALA A 70 -3.76 -20.02 0.64
N THR A 71 -3.50 -19.35 -0.48
CA THR A 71 -4.52 -19.03 -1.49
C THR A 71 -5.08 -20.31 -2.13
N GLN A 72 -4.22 -21.23 -2.56
CA GLN A 72 -4.64 -22.51 -3.15
C GLN A 72 -5.45 -23.36 -2.17
N ALA A 73 -5.04 -23.41 -0.90
CA ALA A 73 -5.79 -24.12 0.14
C ALA A 73 -7.19 -23.53 0.32
N ARG A 74 -7.30 -22.19 0.32
CA ARG A 74 -8.58 -21.49 0.43
C ARG A 74 -9.48 -21.75 -0.78
N GLU A 75 -8.95 -21.64 -1.99
CA GLU A 75 -9.69 -21.91 -3.24
C GLU A 75 -10.21 -23.35 -3.27
N ARG A 76 -9.40 -24.32 -2.84
CA ARG A 76 -9.81 -25.72 -2.76
C ARG A 76 -11.00 -25.91 -1.82
N ILE A 77 -10.96 -25.29 -0.62
CA ILE A 77 -12.07 -25.36 0.34
C ILE A 77 -13.32 -24.71 -0.26
N LEU A 78 -13.19 -23.56 -0.93
CA LEU A 78 -14.31 -22.88 -1.59
C LEU A 78 -14.92 -23.74 -2.70
N ALA A 79 -14.08 -24.36 -3.54
CA ALA A 79 -14.52 -25.25 -4.61
C ALA A 79 -15.23 -26.50 -4.08
N ASP A 80 -14.68 -27.12 -3.03
CA ASP A 80 -15.30 -28.29 -2.39
C ASP A 80 -16.63 -27.93 -1.70
N ASN A 81 -16.71 -26.78 -1.05
CA ASN A 81 -17.96 -26.27 -0.49
C ASN A 81 -18.99 -25.93 -1.58
N ALA A 82 -18.57 -25.38 -2.71
CA ALA A 82 -19.46 -25.12 -3.84
C ALA A 82 -20.06 -26.42 -4.40
N LYS A 83 -19.24 -27.47 -4.56
CA LYS A 83 -19.70 -28.82 -4.96
C LYS A 83 -20.69 -29.40 -3.94
N LYS A 84 -20.38 -29.34 -2.65
CA LYS A 84 -21.29 -29.80 -1.58
C LYS A 84 -22.60 -29.03 -1.57
N LYS A 85 -22.57 -27.70 -1.75
CA LYS A 85 -23.78 -26.87 -1.86
C LYS A 85 -24.63 -27.26 -3.07
N ALA A 86 -24.01 -27.48 -4.24
CA ALA A 86 -24.73 -27.94 -5.43
C ALA A 86 -25.41 -29.30 -5.20
N GLN A 87 -24.71 -30.24 -4.55
CA GLN A 87 -25.26 -31.54 -4.18
C GLN A 87 -26.43 -31.42 -3.20
N ILE A 88 -26.34 -30.54 -2.19
CA ILE A 88 -27.43 -30.26 -1.26
C ILE A 88 -28.65 -29.73 -2.02
N THR A 89 -28.47 -28.75 -2.91
CA THR A 89 -29.57 -28.19 -3.72
C THR A 89 -30.24 -29.24 -4.59
N GLU A 90 -29.47 -30.13 -5.23
CA GLU A 90 -30.01 -31.22 -6.04
C GLU A 90 -30.83 -32.20 -5.19
N LEU A 91 -30.27 -32.67 -4.07
CA LEU A 91 -30.96 -33.58 -3.15
C LEU A 91 -32.23 -32.93 -2.58
N GLN A 92 -32.18 -31.66 -2.19
CA GLN A 92 -33.34 -30.89 -1.72
C GLN A 92 -34.43 -30.79 -2.79
N SER A 93 -34.06 -30.51 -4.04
CA SER A 93 -35.01 -30.44 -5.16
C SER A 93 -35.70 -31.79 -5.42
N PHE A 94 -34.99 -32.90 -5.22
CA PHE A 94 -35.58 -34.23 -5.33
C PHE A 94 -36.53 -34.52 -4.17
N VAL A 95 -36.12 -34.20 -2.95
CA VAL A 95 -36.96 -34.38 -1.75
C VAL A 95 -38.24 -33.57 -1.89
N SER A 96 -38.17 -32.30 -2.31
CA SER A 96 -39.35 -31.45 -2.47
C SER A 96 -40.30 -31.93 -3.57
N ARG A 97 -39.78 -32.48 -4.67
CA ARG A 97 -40.60 -33.00 -5.78
C ARG A 97 -41.25 -34.35 -5.49
N PHE A 98 -40.65 -35.19 -4.65
CA PHE A 98 -41.08 -36.59 -4.49
C PHE A 98 -41.51 -36.97 -3.06
N SER A 99 -41.53 -36.03 -2.11
CA SER A 99 -41.97 -36.25 -0.73
C SER A 99 -43.43 -36.72 -0.61
N ALA A 100 -44.31 -36.26 -1.51
CA ALA A 100 -45.73 -36.62 -1.52
C ALA A 100 -46.07 -37.85 -2.39
N ASN A 101 -45.09 -38.46 -3.08
CA ASN A 101 -45.33 -39.60 -3.96
C ASN A 101 -45.05 -40.93 -3.23
N ALA A 102 -46.09 -41.72 -3.00
CA ALA A 102 -46.04 -42.98 -2.25
C ALA A 102 -44.98 -43.97 -2.75
N SER A 103 -44.70 -44.00 -4.06
CA SER A 103 -43.70 -44.91 -4.66
C SER A 103 -42.24 -44.48 -4.42
N LYS A 104 -41.99 -43.20 -4.16
CA LYS A 104 -40.63 -42.62 -4.00
C LYS A 104 -40.37 -42.04 -2.62
N ALA A 105 -41.31 -42.18 -1.68
CA ALA A 105 -41.20 -41.68 -0.32
C ALA A 105 -39.96 -42.20 0.42
N SER A 106 -39.63 -43.49 0.30
CA SER A 106 -38.44 -44.09 0.93
C SER A 106 -37.12 -43.51 0.39
N GLN A 107 -37.06 -43.21 -0.91
CA GLN A 107 -35.90 -42.59 -1.55
C GLN A 107 -35.76 -41.12 -1.14
N ALA A 108 -36.87 -40.39 -1.02
CA ALA A 108 -36.87 -39.03 -0.49
C ALA A 108 -36.36 -38.98 0.96
N THR A 109 -36.83 -39.89 1.83
CA THR A 109 -36.33 -39.98 3.22
C THR A 109 -34.84 -40.33 3.30
N SER A 110 -34.35 -41.24 2.44
CA SER A 110 -32.93 -41.58 2.37
C SER A 110 -32.05 -40.39 1.96
N ARG A 111 -32.48 -39.64 0.93
CA ARG A 111 -31.78 -38.43 0.46
C ARG A 111 -31.84 -37.29 1.47
N ALA A 112 -32.93 -37.15 2.22
CA ALA A 112 -33.01 -36.21 3.35
C ALA A 112 -31.93 -36.51 4.41
N LYS A 113 -31.76 -37.79 4.78
CA LYS A 113 -30.68 -38.22 5.67
C LYS A 113 -29.28 -38.03 5.08
N GLN A 114 -29.13 -38.07 3.75
CA GLN A 114 -27.84 -37.77 3.11
C GLN A 114 -27.50 -36.28 3.23
N ILE A 115 -28.47 -35.38 3.11
CA ILE A 115 -28.26 -33.94 3.29
C ILE A 115 -27.72 -33.64 4.69
N GLU A 116 -28.29 -34.25 5.73
CA GLU A 116 -27.84 -34.07 7.13
C GLU A 116 -26.39 -34.50 7.38
N LYS A 117 -25.86 -35.42 6.54
CA LYS A 117 -24.47 -35.89 6.64
C LYS A 117 -23.47 -35.01 5.90
N ILE A 118 -23.92 -34.14 4.99
CA ILE A 118 -23.03 -33.26 4.24
C ILE A 118 -22.64 -32.09 5.15
N GLN A 119 -21.42 -32.11 5.65
CA GLN A 119 -20.84 -31.00 6.41
C GLN A 119 -20.07 -30.06 5.48
N LEU A 120 -20.46 -28.80 5.48
CA LEU A 120 -19.70 -27.73 4.84
C LEU A 120 -18.53 -27.38 5.76
N THR A 121 -17.35 -27.24 5.17
CA THR A 121 -16.17 -26.80 5.91
C THR A 121 -16.31 -25.30 6.12
N GLU A 122 -16.24 -24.83 7.36
CA GLU A 122 -16.30 -23.39 7.63
C GLU A 122 -15.01 -22.73 7.12
N VAL A 123 -15.15 -21.78 6.20
CA VAL A 123 -14.05 -20.91 5.80
C VAL A 123 -14.06 -19.76 6.78
N LYS A 124 -13.13 -19.78 7.75
CA LYS A 124 -12.87 -18.58 8.55
C LYS A 124 -12.50 -17.46 7.55
N LEU A 125 -13.32 -16.41 7.50
CA LEU A 125 -12.96 -15.18 6.81
C LEU A 125 -11.68 -14.68 7.49
N SER A 126 -10.66 -14.23 6.75
CA SER A 126 -9.48 -13.66 7.38
C SER A 126 -9.86 -12.35 8.08
N SER A 127 -9.19 -12.02 9.21
CA SER A 127 -9.38 -10.71 9.83
C SER A 127 -8.75 -9.59 8.98
N ARG A 128 -7.83 -9.97 8.09
CA ARG A 128 -7.15 -9.08 7.15
C ARG A 128 -8.17 -8.50 6.17
N GLN A 129 -8.26 -7.17 6.15
CA GLN A 129 -9.15 -6.44 5.28
C GLN A 129 -8.32 -5.48 4.43
N ASN A 130 -8.61 -5.44 3.13
CA ASN A 130 -7.95 -4.53 2.20
C ASN A 130 -8.74 -3.23 2.12
N PRO A 131 -8.14 -2.07 2.44
CA PRO A 131 -8.80 -0.79 2.23
C PRO A 131 -9.03 -0.55 0.73
N PHE A 132 -10.20 -0.04 0.36
CA PHE A 132 -10.47 0.32 -1.02
C PHE A 132 -9.95 1.74 -1.30
N ILE A 133 -8.72 1.82 -1.82
CA ILE A 133 -8.08 3.08 -2.21
C ILE A 133 -8.27 3.29 -3.72
N ARG A 134 -8.70 4.49 -4.11
CA ARG A 134 -8.81 4.86 -5.53
C ARG A 134 -8.58 6.35 -5.70
N PHE A 135 -7.46 6.70 -6.33
CA PHE A 135 -7.17 8.08 -6.70
C PHE A 135 -7.79 8.41 -8.05
N GLU A 136 -8.56 9.49 -8.08
CA GLU A 136 -9.13 10.05 -9.29
C GLU A 136 -8.54 11.45 -9.49
N GLN A 137 -8.55 11.94 -10.73
CA GLN A 137 -8.25 13.34 -11.03
C GLN A 137 -9.51 14.03 -11.55
N GLU A 138 -9.74 15.28 -11.16
CA GLU A 138 -10.88 16.05 -11.66
C GLU A 138 -10.63 16.61 -13.07
N LYS A 139 -9.46 17.22 -13.27
CA LYS A 139 -9.03 17.79 -14.55
C LYS A 139 -7.69 17.21 -14.96
N GLY A 140 -7.65 16.64 -16.15
CA GLY A 140 -6.40 16.18 -16.75
C GLY A 140 -5.49 17.36 -17.11
N LEU A 141 -4.20 17.17 -16.93
CA LEU A 141 -3.17 18.04 -17.49
C LEU A 141 -2.85 17.57 -18.92
N PHE A 142 -2.29 18.46 -19.74
CA PHE A 142 -2.06 18.15 -21.16
C PHE A 142 -0.64 17.71 -21.48
N ARG A 143 0.35 18.49 -21.05
CA ARG A 143 1.75 18.29 -21.50
C ARG A 143 2.73 18.26 -20.34
N LEU A 144 2.72 19.31 -19.52
CA LEU A 144 3.67 19.47 -18.43
C LEU A 144 2.93 19.55 -17.09
N ALA A 145 3.52 18.97 -16.06
CA ALA A 145 3.05 19.08 -14.68
C ALA A 145 3.89 20.11 -13.91
N LEU A 146 5.21 19.95 -13.92
CA LEU A 146 6.15 20.78 -13.16
C LEU A 146 7.45 20.98 -13.93
N GLU A 147 8.02 22.17 -13.79
CA GLU A 147 9.37 22.50 -14.25
C GLU A 147 10.19 23.04 -13.08
N ALA A 148 11.40 22.50 -12.90
CA ALA A 148 12.38 23.04 -11.98
C ALA A 148 13.66 23.41 -12.76
N GLU A 149 14.11 24.65 -12.59
CA GLU A 149 15.28 25.20 -13.27
C GLU A 149 16.36 25.55 -12.25
N ASN A 150 17.55 24.96 -12.40
CA ASN A 150 18.74 25.19 -11.57
C ASN A 150 18.48 25.11 -10.05
N LEU A 151 17.59 24.19 -9.65
CA LEU A 151 17.07 24.11 -8.30
C LEU A 151 18.16 23.66 -7.32
N SER A 152 18.34 24.42 -6.24
CA SER A 152 19.28 24.10 -5.17
C SER A 152 18.66 24.40 -3.81
N LYS A 153 18.85 23.50 -2.85
CA LYS A 153 18.39 23.70 -1.47
C LYS A 153 19.35 23.06 -0.47
N GLY A 154 19.51 23.71 0.67
CA GLY A 154 20.26 23.22 1.82
C GLY A 154 19.73 23.77 3.14
N TYR A 155 20.43 23.41 4.21
CA TYR A 155 20.25 23.97 5.55
C TYR A 155 21.59 24.53 6.05
N ASP A 156 21.55 25.65 6.76
CA ASP A 156 22.71 26.30 7.38
C ASP A 156 23.89 26.51 6.41
N GLY A 157 23.59 26.84 5.16
CA GLY A 157 24.59 27.05 4.10
C GLY A 157 25.21 25.76 3.54
N THR A 158 24.82 24.58 4.05
CA THR A 158 25.21 23.28 3.51
C THR A 158 24.15 22.79 2.51
N PRO A 159 24.45 22.81 1.21
CA PRO A 159 23.53 22.40 0.16
C PRO A 159 23.33 20.88 0.17
N LEU A 160 22.08 20.43 0.23
CA LEU A 160 21.70 19.02 0.11
C LEU A 160 21.69 18.58 -1.35
N PHE A 161 21.20 19.44 -2.25
CA PHE A 161 21.26 19.23 -3.69
C PHE A 161 21.49 20.56 -4.42
N LYS A 162 22.08 20.48 -5.63
CA LYS A 162 22.46 21.65 -6.45
C LYS A 162 22.15 21.45 -7.92
N GLY A 163 21.69 22.53 -8.56
CA GLY A 163 21.59 22.63 -10.01
C GLY A 163 20.66 21.61 -10.66
N LEU A 164 19.63 21.15 -9.94
CA LEU A 164 18.66 20.22 -10.48
C LEU A 164 17.83 20.91 -11.56
N ASN A 165 17.87 20.35 -12.78
CA ASN A 165 16.91 20.67 -13.83
C ASN A 165 15.98 19.49 -14.00
N LEU A 166 14.68 19.73 -13.85
CA LEU A 166 13.66 18.70 -13.92
C LEU A 166 12.48 19.21 -14.74
N MET A 167 12.08 18.43 -15.73
CA MET A 167 10.86 18.64 -16.51
C MET A 167 10.02 17.40 -16.32
N VAL A 168 8.87 17.57 -15.67
CA VAL A 168 7.93 16.49 -15.35
C VAL A 168 6.77 16.53 -16.33
N GLU A 169 6.73 15.54 -17.22
CA GLU A 169 5.63 15.38 -18.18
C GLU A 169 4.41 14.73 -17.52
N VAL A 170 3.23 15.00 -18.07
CA VAL A 170 1.98 14.46 -17.52
C VAL A 170 1.95 12.94 -17.66
N GLY A 171 1.64 12.27 -16.55
CA GLY A 171 1.55 10.81 -16.49
C GLY A 171 2.87 10.11 -16.18
N GLU A 172 3.97 10.86 -16.01
CA GLU A 172 5.21 10.29 -15.48
C GLU A 172 5.02 9.77 -14.04
N ARG A 173 5.72 8.68 -13.75
CA ARG A 173 5.84 8.11 -12.40
C ARG A 173 7.31 8.14 -12.00
N ILE A 174 7.67 9.15 -11.21
CA ILE A 174 9.04 9.46 -10.86
C ILE A 174 9.32 8.96 -9.45
N ALA A 175 10.21 7.97 -9.32
CA ALA A 175 10.76 7.58 -8.03
C ALA A 175 12.01 8.39 -7.71
N ILE A 176 12.04 8.99 -6.53
CA ILE A 176 13.20 9.69 -5.98
C ILE A 176 13.87 8.76 -4.96
N ILE A 177 15.10 8.35 -5.26
CA ILE A 177 15.86 7.40 -4.44
C ILE A 177 17.18 8.04 -3.96
N GLY A 178 17.77 7.45 -2.94
CA GLY A 178 19.06 7.87 -2.42
C GLY A 178 19.20 7.59 -0.92
N PRO A 179 20.42 7.74 -0.36
CA PRO A 179 20.69 7.49 1.05
C PRO A 179 19.85 8.35 2.00
N ASN A 180 19.77 7.94 3.26
CA ASN A 180 19.11 8.76 4.27
C ASN A 180 19.89 10.04 4.56
N GLY A 181 19.16 11.13 4.79
CA GLY A 181 19.74 12.45 5.00
C GLY A 181 20.27 13.16 3.74
N ILE A 182 20.19 12.56 2.55
CA ILE A 182 20.68 13.20 1.30
C ILE A 182 19.78 14.36 0.81
N GLY A 183 18.55 14.47 1.32
CA GLY A 183 17.62 15.55 1.00
C GLY A 183 16.42 15.18 0.12
N LYS A 184 15.98 13.90 0.11
CA LYS A 184 14.78 13.43 -0.61
C LYS A 184 13.52 14.21 -0.21
N THR A 185 13.20 14.21 1.09
CA THR A 185 12.09 14.99 1.67
C THR A 185 12.23 16.48 1.39
N THR A 186 13.45 17.03 1.52
CA THR A 186 13.70 18.44 1.22
C THR A 186 13.43 18.77 -0.25
N LEU A 187 13.79 17.89 -1.18
CA LEU A 187 13.49 18.04 -2.60
C LEU A 187 11.97 18.03 -2.81
N LEU A 188 11.24 17.04 -2.26
CA LEU A 188 9.78 16.99 -2.38
C LEU A 188 9.11 18.25 -1.84
N ARG A 189 9.48 18.67 -0.62
CA ARG A 189 8.96 19.90 0.01
C ARG A 189 9.27 21.16 -0.79
N THR A 190 10.41 21.19 -1.48
CA THR A 190 10.74 22.30 -2.40
C THR A 190 9.89 22.25 -3.68
N LEU A 191 9.62 21.06 -4.22
CA LEU A 191 8.80 20.89 -5.43
C LEU A 191 7.33 21.23 -5.19
N VAL A 192 6.78 20.90 -4.02
CA VAL A 192 5.40 21.24 -3.64
C VAL A 192 5.25 22.69 -3.15
N GLY A 193 6.35 23.43 -3.00
CA GLY A 193 6.35 24.84 -2.62
C GLY A 193 6.31 25.13 -1.11
N GLU A 194 6.41 24.12 -0.25
CA GLU A 194 6.54 24.32 1.21
C GLU A 194 7.88 24.94 1.60
N LEU A 195 8.95 24.63 0.87
CA LEU A 195 10.27 25.19 1.10
C LEU A 195 10.68 26.08 -0.07
N THR A 196 11.10 27.30 0.23
CA THR A 196 11.68 28.20 -0.77
C THR A 196 13.08 27.71 -1.17
N PRO A 197 13.38 27.55 -2.47
CA PRO A 197 14.72 27.17 -2.91
C PRO A 197 15.75 28.26 -2.60
N ASP A 198 17.01 27.86 -2.38
CA ASP A 198 18.10 28.82 -2.19
C ASP A 198 18.57 29.40 -3.53
N LYS A 199 18.46 28.59 -4.60
CA LYS A 199 18.69 29.00 -5.99
C LYS A 199 17.74 28.25 -6.93
N GLY A 200 17.47 28.87 -8.08
CA GLY A 200 16.60 28.29 -9.10
C GLY A 200 15.13 28.59 -8.85
N THR A 201 14.26 27.97 -9.65
CA THR A 201 12.81 28.16 -9.55
C THR A 201 12.08 26.83 -9.74
N VAL A 202 10.89 26.73 -9.15
CA VAL A 202 9.91 25.67 -9.43
C VAL A 202 8.67 26.36 -10.00
N LYS A 203 8.21 25.90 -11.15
CA LYS A 203 7.01 26.38 -11.85
C LYS A 203 6.05 25.21 -12.01
N LEU A 204 4.87 25.35 -11.41
CA LEU A 204 3.75 24.44 -11.67
C LEU A 204 3.03 24.90 -12.93
N SER A 205 2.57 23.94 -13.72
CA SER A 205 1.75 24.24 -14.90
C SER A 205 0.36 24.75 -14.51
N GLU A 206 -0.31 25.44 -15.42
CA GLU A 206 -1.68 25.90 -15.19
C GLU A 206 -2.62 24.72 -14.91
N ASN A 207 -3.55 24.90 -13.96
CA ASN A 207 -4.52 23.89 -13.52
C ASN A 207 -3.92 22.68 -12.77
N VAL A 208 -2.66 22.75 -12.34
CA VAL A 208 -2.12 21.76 -11.39
C VAL A 208 -2.93 21.82 -10.09
N ASN A 209 -3.46 20.66 -9.69
CA ASN A 209 -4.03 20.38 -8.39
C ASN A 209 -3.12 19.36 -7.71
N LEU A 210 -2.29 19.85 -6.79
CA LEU A 210 -1.26 19.07 -6.14
C LEU A 210 -1.81 18.42 -4.87
N GLY A 211 -1.62 17.11 -4.73
CA GLY A 211 -1.82 16.39 -3.48
C GLY A 211 -0.47 15.96 -2.92
N TYR A 212 -0.23 16.23 -1.64
CA TYR A 212 1.02 15.86 -0.96
C TYR A 212 0.74 14.92 0.21
N PHE A 213 1.45 13.78 0.23
CA PHE A 213 1.56 12.89 1.39
C PHE A 213 2.95 13.12 2.00
N ALA A 214 2.99 13.78 3.16
CA ALA A 214 4.22 14.09 3.86
C ALA A 214 4.69 12.92 4.73
N GLN A 215 6.01 12.77 4.86
CA GLN A 215 6.61 11.77 5.74
C GLN A 215 6.26 12.04 7.20
N ASP A 216 6.37 13.30 7.64
CA ASP A 216 5.90 13.75 8.95
C ASP A 216 4.54 14.45 8.78
N HIS A 217 3.53 13.85 9.39
CA HIS A 217 2.15 14.31 9.39
C HIS A 217 1.61 14.46 10.81
N ALA A 218 2.48 14.56 11.83
CA ALA A 218 2.03 14.73 13.21
C ALA A 218 1.19 16.00 13.39
N ASP A 219 1.57 17.08 12.69
CA ASP A 219 0.86 18.36 12.72
C ASP A 219 -0.56 18.28 12.14
N ASP A 220 -0.80 17.40 11.15
CA ASP A 220 -2.13 17.20 10.55
C ASP A 220 -3.14 16.65 11.57
N PHE A 221 -2.67 16.02 12.67
CA PHE A 221 -3.51 15.39 13.70
C PHE A 221 -3.37 16.08 15.09
N ALA A 222 -2.82 17.30 15.13
CA ALA A 222 -2.58 18.04 16.37
C ALA A 222 -3.86 18.59 17.03
N ASP A 223 -4.90 18.86 16.23
CA ASP A 223 -6.17 19.41 16.70
C ASP A 223 -7.13 18.30 17.14
N ASP A 224 -7.73 18.46 18.32
CA ASP A 224 -8.65 17.45 18.86
C ASP A 224 -10.03 17.56 18.20
N MET A 225 -10.34 16.63 17.30
CA MET A 225 -11.62 16.51 16.63
C MET A 225 -11.89 15.07 16.21
N SER A 226 -13.13 14.77 15.82
CA SER A 226 -13.49 13.43 15.36
C SER A 226 -12.86 13.12 13.99
N LEU A 227 -12.65 11.83 13.68
CA LEU A 227 -12.16 11.42 12.36
C LEU A 227 -13.08 11.91 11.24
N PHE A 228 -14.39 11.92 11.50
CA PHE A 228 -15.38 12.43 10.57
C PHE A 228 -15.21 13.92 10.31
N ASP A 229 -15.04 14.73 11.36
CA ASP A 229 -14.87 16.18 11.23
C ASP A 229 -13.56 16.51 10.54
N TRP A 230 -12.48 15.79 10.87
CA TRP A 230 -11.19 15.92 10.20
C TRP A 230 -11.30 15.63 8.70
N MET A 231 -11.94 14.53 8.32
CA MET A 231 -12.13 14.17 6.90
C MET A 231 -13.03 15.17 6.17
N THR A 232 -14.02 15.74 6.87
CA THR A 232 -14.96 16.73 6.32
C THR A 232 -14.26 18.01 5.87
N GLN A 233 -13.11 18.38 6.45
CA GLN A 233 -12.36 19.56 6.02
C GLN A 233 -11.82 19.45 4.60
N TRP A 234 -11.58 18.23 4.12
CA TRP A 234 -10.95 17.95 2.82
C TRP A 234 -11.98 17.71 1.70
N ARG A 235 -13.28 17.79 2.03
CA ARG A 235 -14.35 17.60 1.05
C ARG A 235 -14.38 18.76 0.06
N ARG A 236 -14.77 18.48 -1.18
CA ARG A 236 -15.05 19.54 -2.15
C ARG A 236 -16.44 20.14 -1.89
N PRO A 237 -16.74 21.35 -2.39
CA PRO A 237 -18.03 21.99 -2.18
C PRO A 237 -19.25 21.17 -2.62
N GLN A 238 -19.06 20.24 -3.57
CA GLN A 238 -20.08 19.34 -4.10
C GLN A 238 -20.22 18.02 -3.33
N ASP A 239 -19.29 17.72 -2.41
CA ASP A 239 -19.30 16.48 -1.65
C ASP A 239 -20.18 16.64 -0.39
N ASP A 240 -21.15 15.74 -0.22
CA ASP A 240 -22.00 15.70 0.96
C ASP A 240 -21.37 14.87 2.09
N GLU A 241 -22.04 14.82 3.25
CA GLU A 241 -21.56 13.98 4.36
C GLU A 241 -21.54 12.48 4.03
N GLN A 242 -22.40 12.03 3.11
CA GLN A 242 -22.45 10.63 2.72
C GLN A 242 -21.19 10.24 1.95
N ALA A 243 -20.65 11.13 1.12
CA ALA A 243 -19.36 10.95 0.46
C ALA A 243 -18.23 10.79 1.49
N VAL A 244 -18.22 11.62 2.54
CA VAL A 244 -17.23 11.53 3.63
C VAL A 244 -17.32 10.18 4.36
N ARG A 245 -18.52 9.76 4.75
CA ARG A 245 -18.74 8.45 5.40
C ARG A 245 -18.36 7.28 4.49
N ALA A 246 -18.66 7.39 3.20
CA ALA A 246 -18.31 6.36 2.22
C ALA A 246 -16.80 6.24 2.04
N THR A 247 -16.06 7.36 2.01
CA THR A 247 -14.58 7.35 1.96
C THR A 247 -13.99 6.73 3.22
N LEU A 248 -14.46 7.12 4.42
CA LEU A 248 -14.01 6.51 5.68
C LEU A 248 -14.30 5.00 5.74
N GLY A 249 -15.50 4.59 5.31
CA GLY A 249 -15.86 3.17 5.26
C GLY A 249 -15.01 2.35 4.28
N ARG A 250 -14.64 2.93 3.11
CA ARG A 250 -13.69 2.31 2.17
C ARG A 250 -12.30 2.10 2.78
N LEU A 251 -11.90 2.98 3.70
CA LEU A 251 -10.64 2.92 4.43
C LEU A 251 -10.73 2.07 5.72
N LEU A 252 -11.84 1.34 5.88
CA LEU A 252 -12.11 0.41 6.98
C LEU A 252 -12.31 1.10 8.34
N PHE A 253 -12.73 2.36 8.37
CA PHE A 253 -13.21 3.00 9.60
C PHE A 253 -14.68 2.69 9.82
N SER A 254 -14.99 2.05 10.95
CA SER A 254 -16.37 1.73 11.36
C SER A 254 -17.15 2.96 11.83
N GLN A 255 -18.48 2.83 11.91
CA GLN A 255 -19.38 3.92 12.34
C GLN A 255 -19.14 4.42 13.78
N ASP A 256 -18.54 3.59 14.62
CA ASP A 256 -18.15 4.01 15.98
C ASP A 256 -16.76 4.63 16.00
N GLU A 257 -15.88 4.20 15.11
CA GLU A 257 -14.53 4.76 14.96
C GLU A 257 -14.52 6.18 14.43
N ILE A 258 -15.42 6.52 13.51
CA ILE A 258 -15.46 7.87 12.95
C ILE A 258 -15.68 8.97 14.00
N LYS A 259 -16.19 8.60 15.20
CA LYS A 259 -16.40 9.50 16.34
C LYS A 259 -15.18 9.63 17.25
N LYS A 260 -14.18 8.76 17.10
CA LYS A 260 -12.94 8.80 17.88
C LYS A 260 -12.16 10.07 17.52
N SER A 261 -11.38 10.55 18.49
CA SER A 261 -10.45 11.66 18.28
C SER A 261 -9.33 11.25 17.33
N VAL A 262 -8.91 12.16 16.45
CA VAL A 262 -7.70 11.99 15.62
C VAL A 262 -6.40 11.92 16.44
N LYS A 263 -6.40 12.30 17.72
CA LYS A 263 -5.19 12.21 18.56
C LYS A 263 -4.83 10.80 19.00
N VAL A 264 -5.79 9.87 18.92
CA VAL A 264 -5.61 8.50 19.40
C VAL A 264 -5.49 7.48 18.28
N VAL A 265 -5.42 7.94 17.02
CA VAL A 265 -5.22 7.04 15.88
C VAL A 265 -3.77 6.59 15.78
N SER A 266 -3.58 5.33 15.41
CA SER A 266 -2.29 4.73 15.11
C SER A 266 -1.69 5.28 13.80
N GLY A 267 -0.39 5.09 13.58
CA GLY A 267 0.28 5.54 12.34
C GLY A 267 -0.35 4.95 11.06
N GLY A 268 -0.74 3.67 11.07
CA GLY A 268 -1.43 3.07 9.93
C GLY A 268 -2.84 3.64 9.69
N GLU A 269 -3.56 4.01 10.76
CA GLU A 269 -4.82 4.74 10.65
C GLU A 269 -4.63 6.18 10.14
N GLN A 270 -3.57 6.86 10.57
CA GLN A 270 -3.18 8.19 10.07
C GLN A 270 -2.90 8.12 8.56
N GLY A 271 -2.10 7.15 8.11
CA GLY A 271 -1.83 6.92 6.68
C GLY A 271 -3.12 6.70 5.89
N ARG A 272 -4.05 5.87 6.39
CA ARG A 272 -5.35 5.66 5.75
C ARG A 272 -6.19 6.94 5.69
N LEU A 273 -6.22 7.76 6.75
CA LEU A 273 -6.91 9.06 6.73
C LEU A 273 -6.32 10.00 5.68
N LEU A 274 -4.99 10.05 5.55
CA LEU A 274 -4.31 10.85 4.54
C LEU A 274 -4.64 10.37 3.11
N PHE A 275 -4.75 9.06 2.87
CA PHE A 275 -5.26 8.56 1.59
C PHE A 275 -6.69 9.02 1.33
N GLY A 276 -7.55 9.01 2.34
CA GLY A 276 -8.91 9.54 2.24
C GLY A 276 -8.97 11.03 1.88
N LYS A 277 -8.12 11.84 2.52
CA LYS A 277 -7.91 13.26 2.18
C LYS A 277 -7.57 13.42 0.70
N LEU A 278 -6.58 12.68 0.20
CA LEU A 278 -6.17 12.72 -1.21
C LEU A 278 -7.27 12.22 -2.17
N MET A 279 -8.02 11.19 -1.79
CA MET A 279 -9.17 10.68 -2.56
C MET A 279 -10.27 11.72 -2.72
N LEU A 280 -10.54 12.52 -1.68
CA LEU A 280 -11.52 13.61 -1.72
C LEU A 280 -11.02 14.80 -2.56
N GLN A 281 -9.73 15.14 -2.44
CA GLN A 281 -9.12 16.27 -3.16
C GLN A 281 -8.99 16.05 -4.67
N ARG A 282 -8.94 14.78 -5.12
CA ARG A 282 -8.79 14.39 -6.54
C ARG A 282 -7.67 15.15 -7.28
N PRO A 283 -6.44 15.14 -6.74
CA PRO A 283 -5.30 15.82 -7.36
C PRO A 283 -4.97 15.22 -8.74
N ASN A 284 -4.34 16.01 -9.59
CA ASN A 284 -3.80 15.57 -10.89
C ASN A 284 -2.26 15.40 -10.86
N VAL A 285 -1.61 15.87 -9.79
CA VAL A 285 -0.23 15.55 -9.45
C VAL A 285 -0.18 15.08 -8.00
N LEU A 286 0.28 13.85 -7.78
CA LEU A 286 0.51 13.29 -6.46
C LEU A 286 2.00 13.32 -6.14
N VAL A 287 2.32 13.86 -4.97
CA VAL A 287 3.66 13.81 -4.39
C VAL A 287 3.58 13.00 -3.10
N MET A 288 4.38 11.95 -2.97
CA MET A 288 4.31 11.05 -1.81
C MET A 288 5.69 10.78 -1.21
N ASP A 289 5.87 11.09 0.06
CA ASP A 289 7.13 10.87 0.78
C ASP A 289 7.00 9.69 1.75
N GLU A 290 7.63 8.57 1.41
CA GLU A 290 7.59 7.30 2.16
C GLU A 290 6.15 6.83 2.49
N PRO A 291 5.23 6.72 1.50
CA PRO A 291 3.82 6.45 1.76
C PRO A 291 3.52 5.04 2.26
N THR A 292 4.49 4.13 2.18
CA THR A 292 4.38 2.75 2.64
C THR A 292 4.77 2.58 4.11
N ASN A 293 5.39 3.58 4.74
CA ASN A 293 5.80 3.49 6.13
C ASN A 293 4.59 3.39 7.07
N HIS A 294 4.72 2.54 8.09
CA HIS A 294 3.69 2.30 9.11
C HIS A 294 2.39 1.66 8.59
N LEU A 295 2.35 1.24 7.32
CA LEU A 295 1.23 0.50 6.75
C LEU A 295 1.41 -1.02 6.92
N ASP A 296 0.28 -1.72 7.03
CA ASP A 296 0.25 -3.17 6.89
C ASP A 296 0.34 -3.59 5.41
N MET A 297 0.59 -4.89 5.19
CA MET A 297 0.76 -5.45 3.84
C MET A 297 -0.47 -5.19 2.96
N GLU A 298 -1.66 -5.39 3.51
CA GLU A 298 -2.94 -5.20 2.84
C GLU A 298 -3.14 -3.74 2.38
N SER A 299 -2.71 -2.77 3.20
CA SER A 299 -2.75 -1.35 2.83
C SER A 299 -1.70 -0.99 1.78
N ILE A 300 -0.49 -1.56 1.85
CA ILE A 300 0.56 -1.36 0.84
C ILE A 300 0.10 -1.89 -0.52
N GLU A 301 -0.44 -3.11 -0.57
CA GLU A 301 -0.98 -3.71 -1.80
C GLU A 301 -2.11 -2.86 -2.38
N SER A 302 -3.03 -2.40 -1.52
CA SER A 302 -4.16 -1.54 -1.92
C SER A 302 -3.69 -0.18 -2.44
N LEU A 303 -2.67 0.41 -1.83
CA LEU A 303 -2.05 1.66 -2.27
C LEU A 303 -1.35 1.48 -3.62
N ASN A 304 -0.56 0.41 -3.77
CA ASN A 304 0.17 0.12 -5.00
C ASN A 304 -0.81 -0.03 -6.18
N LEU A 305 -1.88 -0.82 -6.01
CA LEU A 305 -2.91 -0.96 -7.03
C LEU A 305 -3.62 0.38 -7.33
N ALA A 306 -3.88 1.20 -6.31
CA ALA A 306 -4.51 2.51 -6.51
C ALA A 306 -3.64 3.47 -7.32
N LEU A 307 -2.32 3.45 -7.08
CA LEU A 307 -1.34 4.28 -7.79
C LEU A 307 -1.04 3.76 -9.20
N GLU A 308 -1.02 2.44 -9.38
CA GLU A 308 -0.90 1.82 -10.71
C GLU A 308 -2.07 2.21 -11.62
N ASN A 309 -3.26 2.40 -11.05
CA ASN A 309 -4.46 2.84 -11.78
C ASN A 309 -4.69 4.36 -11.75
N TYR A 310 -3.80 5.12 -11.10
CA TYR A 310 -3.92 6.57 -11.03
C TYR A 310 -3.58 7.21 -12.39
N PRO A 311 -4.50 8.00 -12.98
CA PRO A 311 -4.30 8.59 -14.31
C PRO A 311 -3.44 9.88 -14.30
N GLY A 312 -3.11 10.40 -13.12
CA GLY A 312 -2.33 11.63 -12.97
C GLY A 312 -0.82 11.39 -12.96
N THR A 313 -0.09 12.42 -12.58
CA THR A 313 1.38 12.37 -12.47
C THR A 313 1.78 12.00 -11.05
N LEU A 314 2.75 11.11 -10.87
CA LEU A 314 3.18 10.65 -9.56
C LEU A 314 4.67 10.95 -9.36
N ILE A 315 5.01 11.61 -8.25
CA ILE A 315 6.38 11.79 -7.78
C ILE A 315 6.43 11.19 -6.38
N PHE A 316 7.32 10.24 -6.13
CA PHE A 316 7.34 9.55 -4.85
C PHE A 316 8.73 9.18 -4.36
N VAL A 317 8.87 9.08 -3.05
CA VAL A 317 10.02 8.50 -2.36
C VAL A 317 9.54 7.24 -1.67
N SER A 318 10.27 6.14 -1.83
CA SER A 318 10.02 4.90 -1.09
C SER A 318 11.30 4.10 -0.97
N HIS A 319 11.43 3.40 0.15
CA HIS A 319 12.44 2.37 0.37
C HIS A 319 12.00 0.96 -0.04
N ASP A 320 10.71 0.78 -0.33
CA ASP A 320 10.15 -0.49 -0.78
C ASP A 320 10.50 -0.73 -2.25
N ARG A 321 11.31 -1.76 -2.51
CA ARG A 321 11.77 -2.12 -3.86
C ARG A 321 10.63 -2.58 -4.75
N GLU A 322 9.67 -3.33 -4.21
CA GLU A 322 8.54 -3.85 -4.99
C GLU A 322 7.63 -2.68 -5.42
N PHE A 323 7.38 -1.75 -4.50
CA PHE A 323 6.62 -0.53 -4.76
C PHE A 323 7.29 0.38 -5.80
N VAL A 324 8.60 0.60 -5.69
CA VAL A 324 9.36 1.38 -6.68
C VAL A 324 9.37 0.67 -8.03
N SER A 325 9.57 -0.64 -8.05
CA SER A 325 9.65 -1.42 -9.29
C SER A 325 8.31 -1.52 -10.03
N SER A 326 7.18 -1.59 -9.31
CA SER A 326 5.85 -1.66 -9.93
C SER A 326 5.39 -0.32 -10.52
N LEU A 327 5.81 0.81 -9.92
CA LEU A 327 5.28 2.13 -10.28
C LEU A 327 6.22 2.97 -11.15
N ALA A 328 7.53 2.92 -10.92
CA ALA A 328 8.44 3.91 -11.49
C ALA A 328 8.66 3.74 -13.00
N THR A 329 8.48 4.83 -13.74
CA THR A 329 8.86 4.96 -15.16
C THR A 329 10.11 5.81 -15.35
N ARG A 330 10.56 6.47 -14.27
CA ARG A 330 11.74 7.34 -14.23
C ARG A 330 12.31 7.35 -12.82
N ILE A 331 13.63 7.32 -12.72
CA ILE A 331 14.37 7.32 -11.46
C ILE A 331 15.18 8.61 -11.35
N ILE A 332 15.03 9.31 -10.23
CA ILE A 332 15.91 10.41 -9.82
C ILE A 332 16.68 9.95 -8.59
N GLU A 333 17.96 9.68 -8.76
CA GLU A 333 18.83 9.30 -7.64
C GLU A 333 19.61 10.52 -7.13
N LEU A 334 19.47 10.80 -5.83
CA LEU A 334 20.30 11.76 -5.12
C LEU A 334 21.54 11.03 -4.57
N THR A 335 22.72 11.42 -5.04
CA THR A 335 24.00 10.90 -4.58
C THR A 335 24.83 12.02 -3.93
N PRO A 336 25.82 11.70 -3.09
CA PRO A 336 26.75 12.71 -2.55
C PRO A 336 27.51 13.48 -3.64
N THR A 337 27.66 12.90 -4.82
CA THR A 337 28.41 13.49 -5.95
C THR A 337 27.54 14.26 -6.94
N GLY A 338 26.22 14.14 -6.87
CA GLY A 338 25.30 14.77 -7.81
C GLY A 338 23.96 14.05 -7.93
N ILE A 339 23.17 14.46 -8.93
CA ILE A 339 21.85 13.89 -9.18
C ILE A 339 21.89 13.12 -10.49
N VAL A 340 21.44 11.87 -10.45
CA VAL A 340 21.25 11.04 -11.64
C VAL A 340 19.78 11.07 -12.04
N ASN A 341 19.52 11.28 -13.32
CA ASN A 341 18.17 11.29 -13.89
C ASN A 341 18.11 10.22 -14.98
N TYR A 342 17.36 9.16 -14.73
CA TYR A 342 17.29 7.98 -15.57
C TYR A 342 15.85 7.72 -16.02
N SER A 343 15.64 7.63 -17.33
CA SER A 343 14.33 7.27 -17.90
C SER A 343 14.28 5.75 -18.15
N GLY A 344 13.34 5.07 -17.51
CA GLY A 344 13.20 3.63 -17.54
C GLY A 344 12.71 3.07 -16.22
N SER A 345 12.50 1.75 -16.18
CA SER A 345 12.08 1.06 -14.96
C SER A 345 13.21 1.03 -13.92
N TYR A 346 12.84 0.71 -12.68
CA TYR A 346 13.83 0.51 -11.61
C TYR A 346 14.81 -0.63 -11.93
N GLU A 347 14.34 -1.74 -12.54
CA GLU A 347 15.20 -2.85 -12.95
C GLU A 347 16.22 -2.43 -14.02
N ASP A 348 15.78 -1.66 -15.03
CA ASP A 348 16.67 -1.18 -16.09
C ASP A 348 17.75 -0.25 -15.52
N TYR A 349 17.35 0.60 -14.56
CA TYR A 349 18.27 1.45 -13.83
C TYR A 349 19.30 0.62 -13.04
N LEU A 350 18.88 -0.41 -12.29
CA LEU A 350 19.81 -1.29 -11.57
C LEU A 350 20.78 -2.03 -12.50
N ARG A 351 20.30 -2.52 -13.66
CA ARG A 351 21.16 -3.12 -14.69
C ARG A 351 22.18 -2.12 -15.23
N SER A 352 21.77 -0.86 -15.43
CA SER A 352 22.68 0.20 -15.87
C SER A 352 23.80 0.51 -14.85
N GLN A 353 23.54 0.24 -13.56
CA GLN A 353 24.53 0.36 -12.48
C GLN A 353 25.37 -0.92 -12.27
N GLY A 354 25.12 -1.99 -13.04
CA GLY A 354 25.80 -3.29 -12.88
C GLY A 354 25.44 -4.03 -11.59
N ALA A 355 24.28 -3.72 -11.00
CA ALA A 355 23.83 -4.29 -9.73
C ALA A 355 23.07 -5.63 -9.88
N VAL A 356 22.78 -6.03 -11.12
CA VAL A 356 22.03 -7.24 -11.53
C VAL A 356 22.72 -7.91 -12.71
#